data_AF-A0AAW7GEH0-F1
#
_entry.id   AF-A0AAW7GEH0-F1
#
_cell.length_a   1.000
_cell.length_b   1.000
_cell.length_c   1.000
_cell.angle_alpha   90.00
_cell.angle_beta   90.00
_cell.angle_gamma   90.00
#
_symmetry.space_group_name_H-M   'P 1'
#
loop_
_entity.id
_entity.type
_entity.pdbx_description
1 polymer ?
#
loop_
_entity_poly.entity_id
_entity_poly.type
_entity_poly.pdbx_seq_one_letter_code
_entity_poly.pdbx_strand_id
1 'polypeptide(L)'
;MSGKRIAREKMTIQRMISLYESQCPQASDEPGHYDALFTYAQKRLDKCVFGEEKPACKQCPVHCYQPAKREEMKQIMRWAGPRMLWRHPILTVRHLIDDKRPVPELPEKYQRKK
;
A
#
# COMPACT_ATOMS: atom_id res chain seq x y z
N MET A 1 8.54 -4.63 16.64
CA MET A 1 7.27 -5.31 16.28
C MET A 1 6.44 -4.30 15.50
N SER A 2 6.05 -4.60 14.25
CA SER A 2 5.19 -3.71 13.47
C SER A 2 3.82 -3.62 14.15
N GLY A 3 3.28 -2.42 14.32
CA GLY A 3 2.03 -2.22 15.05
C GLY A 3 0.79 -2.61 14.24
N LYS A 4 -0.38 -2.44 14.87
CA LYS A 4 -1.68 -2.92 14.35
C LYS A 4 -2.07 -2.25 13.03
N ARG A 5 -1.60 -1.04 12.72
CA ARG A 5 -1.91 -0.36 11.45
C ARG A 5 -1.05 -0.90 10.31
N ILE A 6 0.27 -0.97 10.49
CA ILE A 6 1.16 -1.49 9.44
C ILE A 6 0.84 -2.95 9.09
N ALA A 7 0.50 -3.78 10.08
CA ALA A 7 0.06 -5.15 9.83
C ALA A 7 -1.22 -5.21 8.96
N ARG A 8 -2.18 -4.30 9.18
CA ARG A 8 -3.40 -4.21 8.37
C ARG A 8 -3.12 -3.70 6.97
N GLU A 9 -2.21 -2.73 6.81
CA GLU A 9 -1.81 -2.26 5.48
C GLU A 9 -1.15 -3.39 4.67
N LYS A 10 -0.25 -4.17 5.28
CA LYS A 10 0.34 -5.35 4.63
C LYS A 10 -0.72 -6.34 4.17
N MET A 11 -1.68 -6.67 5.04
CA MET A 11 -2.78 -7.57 4.70
C MET A 11 -3.64 -7.00 3.56
N THR A 12 -3.93 -5.71 3.59
CA THR A 12 -4.72 -5.03 2.55
C THR A 12 -4.02 -5.11 1.19
N ILE A 13 -2.72 -4.79 1.14
CA ILE A 13 -1.92 -4.88 -0.09
C ILE A 13 -1.87 -6.34 -0.58
N GLN A 14 -1.64 -7.31 0.31
CA GLN A 14 -1.62 -8.72 -0.06
C GLN A 14 -2.92 -9.14 -0.76
N ARG A 15 -4.07 -8.80 -0.16
CA ARG A 15 -5.39 -9.14 -0.73
C ARG A 15 -5.63 -8.44 -2.07
N MET A 16 -5.20 -7.18 -2.21
CA MET A 16 -5.31 -6.45 -3.47
C MET A 16 -4.45 -7.07 -4.58
N ILE A 17 -3.21 -7.46 -4.27
CA ILE A 17 -2.29 -8.09 -5.22
C ILE A 17 -2.84 -9.44 -5.68
N SER A 18 -3.19 -10.34 -4.75
CA SER A 18 -3.73 -11.65 -5.11
C SER A 18 -5.05 -11.56 -5.88
N LEU A 19 -5.87 -10.54 -5.57
CA LEU A 19 -7.09 -10.27 -6.34
C LEU A 19 -6.77 -9.84 -7.77
N TYR A 20 -5.78 -8.96 -7.94
CA TYR A 20 -5.37 -8.47 -9.25
C TYR A 20 -4.75 -9.58 -10.10
N GLU A 21 -3.80 -10.33 -9.54
CA GLU A 21 -3.14 -11.48 -10.18
C GLU A 21 -4.15 -12.52 -10.67
N SER A 22 -5.15 -12.87 -9.85
CA SER A 22 -6.10 -13.93 -10.20
C SER A 22 -7.16 -13.53 -11.22
N GLN A 23 -7.48 -12.25 -11.38
CA GLN A 23 -8.70 -11.82 -12.07
C GLN A 23 -8.54 -10.63 -13.01
N CYS A 24 -7.39 -9.95 -13.00
CA CYS A 24 -7.14 -8.89 -13.97
C CYS A 24 -6.61 -9.50 -15.27
N PRO A 25 -7.25 -9.27 -16.43
CA PRO A 25 -6.73 -9.72 -17.72
C PRO A 25 -5.41 -9.05 -18.12
N GLN A 26 -5.07 -7.93 -17.46
CA GLN A 26 -3.83 -7.16 -17.68
C GLN A 26 -2.74 -7.54 -16.67
N ALA A 27 -2.94 -8.63 -15.91
CA ALA A 27 -1.92 -9.13 -15.01
C ALA A 27 -0.73 -9.68 -15.81
N SER A 28 0.49 -9.47 -15.31
CA SER A 28 1.66 -10.18 -15.82
C SER A 28 1.52 -11.68 -15.57
N ASP A 29 1.89 -12.49 -16.57
CA ASP A 29 1.94 -13.95 -16.48
C ASP A 29 3.29 -14.46 -15.92
N GLU A 30 4.23 -13.56 -15.61
CA GLU A 30 5.55 -13.94 -15.09
C GLU A 30 5.44 -14.59 -13.70
N PRO A 31 5.90 -15.85 -13.53
CA PRO A 31 5.84 -16.54 -12.25
C PRO A 31 6.62 -15.79 -11.15
N GLY A 32 6.00 -15.59 -9.98
CA GLY A 32 6.63 -14.97 -8.82
C GLY A 32 6.76 -13.44 -8.88
N HIS A 33 6.29 -12.80 -9.96
CA HIS A 33 6.33 -11.34 -10.10
C HIS A 33 5.56 -10.61 -9.00
N TYR A 34 4.35 -11.08 -8.68
CA TYR A 34 3.51 -10.50 -7.63
C TYR A 34 4.00 -10.80 -6.21
N ASP A 35 4.61 -11.96 -5.98
CA ASP A 35 5.28 -12.28 -4.72
C ASP A 35 6.48 -11.35 -4.47
N ALA A 36 7.25 -11.07 -5.52
CA ALA A 36 8.35 -10.12 -5.46
C ALA A 36 7.84 -8.69 -5.19
N LEU A 37 6.74 -8.27 -5.85
CA LEU A 37 6.09 -6.98 -5.60
C LEU A 37 5.57 -6.86 -4.16
N PHE A 38 4.94 -7.91 -3.63
CA PHE A 38 4.44 -7.93 -2.26
C PHE A 38 5.58 -7.90 -1.25
N THR A 39 6.63 -8.68 -1.47
CA THR A 39 7.84 -8.68 -0.63
C THR A 39 8.50 -7.31 -0.61
N TYR A 40 8.57 -6.65 -1.76
CA TYR A 40 9.06 -5.27 -1.86
C TYR A 40 8.18 -4.32 -1.03
N ALA A 41 6.86 -4.37 -1.19
CA ALA A 41 5.91 -3.53 -0.45
C ALA A 41 6.04 -3.71 1.06
N GLN A 42 6.15 -4.95 1.54
CA GLN A 42 6.35 -5.27 2.96
C GLN A 42 7.62 -4.62 3.52
N LYS A 43 8.76 -4.76 2.81
CA LYS A 43 10.03 -4.16 3.22
C LYS A 43 9.94 -2.63 3.33
N ARG A 44 9.17 -1.97 2.45
CA ARG A 44 8.96 -0.51 2.51
C ARG A 44 8.05 -0.10 3.67
N LEU A 45 7.02 -0.89 3.97
CA LEU A 45 6.13 -0.64 5.11
C LEU A 45 6.86 -0.80 6.45
N ASP A 46 7.70 -1.82 6.60
CA ASP A 46 8.48 -2.04 7.83
C ASP A 46 9.50 -0.93 8.10
N LYS A 47 9.98 -0.28 7.04
CA LYS A 47 10.93 0.84 7.11
C LYS A 47 10.24 2.20 6.97
N CYS A 48 8.93 2.27 7.14
CA CYS A 48 8.20 3.52 6.97
C CYS A 48 8.65 4.55 8.01
N VAL A 49 8.99 5.76 7.54
CA VAL A 49 9.42 6.87 8.38
C VAL A 49 8.35 7.33 9.37
N PHE A 50 7.09 7.17 9.00
CA PHE A 50 5.91 7.52 9.80
C PHE A 50 5.44 6.38 10.71
N GLY A 51 5.95 5.16 10.53
CA GLY A 51 5.51 3.99 11.31
C GLY A 51 3.99 3.84 11.37
N GLU A 52 3.43 3.77 12.57
CA GLU A 52 1.98 3.62 12.82
C GLU A 52 1.16 4.89 12.52
N GLU A 53 1.80 6.04 12.35
CA GLU A 53 1.12 7.28 11.94
C GLU A 53 1.11 7.44 10.42
N LYS A 54 1.51 6.41 9.68
CA LYS A 54 1.57 6.44 8.23
C LYS A 54 0.27 6.96 7.59
N PRO A 55 0.36 8.02 6.76
CA PRO A 55 -0.77 8.46 5.96
C PRO A 55 -1.03 7.49 4.82
N ALA A 56 -2.21 7.64 4.22
CA ALA A 56 -2.61 6.97 2.99
C ALA A 56 -1.48 6.99 1.95
N CYS A 57 -1.23 5.86 1.28
CA CYS A 57 -0.16 5.77 0.27
C CYS A 57 -0.32 6.81 -0.85
N LYS A 58 -1.56 7.16 -1.20
CA LYS A 58 -1.89 8.18 -2.20
C LYS A 58 -1.44 9.60 -1.82
N GLN A 59 -1.46 9.92 -0.52
CA GLN A 59 -1.17 11.27 0.00
C GLN A 59 0.20 11.32 0.70
N CYS A 60 0.97 10.24 0.66
CA CYS A 60 2.22 10.14 1.38
C CYS A 60 3.25 11.12 0.79
N PRO A 61 3.82 12.04 1.59
CA PRO A 61 4.72 13.08 1.08
C PRO A 61 6.11 12.54 0.73
N VAL A 62 6.43 11.30 1.14
CA VAL A 62 7.70 10.65 0.83
C VAL A 62 7.59 9.77 -0.41
N HIS A 63 8.60 9.84 -1.27
CA HIS A 63 8.76 8.95 -2.41
C HIS A 63 9.37 7.63 -1.95
N CYS A 64 8.52 6.76 -1.41
CA CYS A 64 8.96 5.50 -0.84
C CYS A 64 9.03 4.35 -1.85
N TYR A 65 8.46 4.43 -3.05
CA TYR A 65 8.51 3.33 -4.03
C TYR A 65 9.35 3.78 -5.23
N GLN A 66 10.07 2.84 -5.86
CA GLN A 66 10.65 3.08 -7.16
C GLN A 66 9.54 3.43 -8.17
N PRO A 67 9.78 4.34 -9.13
CA PRO A 67 8.74 4.83 -10.05
C PRO A 67 7.94 3.72 -10.74
N ALA A 68 8.62 2.70 -11.27
CA ALA A 68 7.98 1.56 -11.93
C ALA A 68 7.05 0.78 -10.97
N LYS A 69 7.56 0.37 -9.81
CA LYS A 69 6.79 -0.36 -8.79
C LYS A 69 5.66 0.46 -8.18
N ARG A 70 5.81 1.79 -8.12
CA ARG A 70 4.76 2.71 -7.69
C ARG A 70 3.59 2.72 -8.68
N GLU A 71 3.89 2.79 -9.97
CA GLU A 71 2.84 2.84 -10.99
C GLU A 71 2.08 1.51 -11.06
N GLU A 72 2.81 0.40 -11.00
CA GLU A 72 2.24 -0.93 -10.88
C GLU A 72 1.31 -1.06 -9.66
N MET A 73 1.75 -0.61 -8.48
CA MET A 73 0.93 -0.64 -7.28
C MET A 73 -0.33 0.24 -7.41
N LYS A 74 -0.25 1.38 -8.09
CA LYS A 74 -1.43 2.23 -8.36
C LYS A 74 -2.42 1.53 -9.29
N GLN A 75 -1.94 0.83 -10.32
CA GLN A 75 -2.80 0.06 -11.22
C GLN A 75 -3.56 -1.02 -10.43
N ILE A 76 -2.85 -1.75 -9.58
CA ILE A 76 -3.44 -2.75 -8.67
C ILE A 76 -4.46 -2.09 -7.74
N MET A 77 -4.11 -1.02 -7.03
CA MET A 77 -5.03 -0.33 -6.12
C MET A 77 -6.27 0.20 -6.83
N ARG A 78 -6.12 0.78 -8.04
CA ARG A 78 -7.22 1.31 -8.84
C ARG A 78 -8.18 0.22 -9.30
N TRP A 79 -7.64 -0.94 -9.69
CA TRP A 79 -8.44 -2.05 -10.20
C TRP A 79 -9.05 -2.88 -9.06
N ALA A 80 -8.26 -3.25 -8.06
CA ALA A 80 -8.66 -4.08 -6.94
C ALA A 80 -9.45 -3.33 -5.87
N GLY A 81 -9.24 -2.02 -5.68
CA GLY A 81 -9.87 -1.21 -4.63
C GLY A 81 -11.41 -1.30 -4.62
N PRO A 82 -12.11 -0.96 -5.72
CA PRO A 82 -13.56 -1.09 -5.82
C PRO A 82 -14.05 -2.55 -5.68
N ARG A 83 -13.22 -3.52 -6.10
CA ARG A 83 -13.56 -4.96 -6.10
C ARG A 83 -13.36 -5.62 -4.74
N MET A 84 -12.48 -5.08 -3.91
CA MET A 84 -12.28 -5.51 -2.52
C MET A 84 -13.54 -5.29 -1.68
N LEU A 85 -14.37 -4.28 -2.00
CA LEU A 85 -15.62 -3.98 -1.26
C LEU A 85 -16.56 -5.18 -1.19
N TRP A 86 -16.61 -5.98 -2.25
CA TRP A 86 -17.50 -7.14 -2.36
C TRP A 86 -17.01 -8.37 -1.58
N ARG A 87 -15.71 -8.48 -1.30
CA ARG A 87 -15.11 -9.66 -0.63
C ARG A 87 -14.66 -9.39 0.79
N HIS A 88 -14.22 -8.17 1.05
CA HIS A 88 -13.68 -7.75 2.34
C HIS A 88 -14.27 -6.39 2.74
N PRO A 89 -15.60 -6.27 2.87
CA PRO A 89 -16.28 -4.99 3.10
C PRO A 89 -15.73 -4.24 4.32
N ILE A 90 -15.44 -4.94 5.42
CA ILE A 90 -14.90 -4.33 6.64
C ILE A 90 -13.47 -3.78 6.42
N LEU A 91 -12.62 -4.50 5.69
CA LEU A 91 -11.25 -4.04 5.40
C LEU A 91 -11.29 -2.85 4.44
N THR A 92 -12.14 -2.88 3.42
CA THR A 92 -12.30 -1.79 2.46
C THR A 92 -12.82 -0.52 3.13
N VAL A 93 -13.86 -0.60 3.97
CA VAL A 93 -14.39 0.58 4.67
C VAL A 93 -13.32 1.19 5.57
N ARG A 94 -12.57 0.38 6.33
CA ARG A 94 -11.47 0.88 7.17
C ARG A 94 -10.34 1.51 6.34
N HIS A 95 -9.97 0.91 5.21
CA HIS A 95 -8.97 1.46 4.29
C HIS A 95 -9.42 2.80 3.72
N LEU A 96 -10.69 2.94 3.31
CA LEU A 96 -11.26 4.20 2.81
C LEU A 96 -11.31 5.30 3.88
N ILE A 97 -11.54 4.94 5.16
CA ILE A 97 -11.45 5.90 6.27
C ILE A 97 -10.00 6.32 6.49
N ASP A 98 -9.05 5.39 6.44
CA ASP A 98 -7.63 5.68 6.56
C ASP A 98 -7.10 6.54 5.39
N ASP A 99 -7.67 6.39 4.20
CA ASP A 99 -7.41 7.22 3.00
C ASP A 99 -7.83 8.68 3.15
N LYS A 100 -8.72 8.99 4.10
CA LYS A 100 -9.20 10.36 4.37
C LYS A 100 -8.45 11.05 5.50
N ARG A 101 -7.50 10.37 6.16
CA ARG A 101 -6.76 10.96 7.28
C ARG A 101 -5.83 12.08 6.81
N PRO A 102 -5.69 13.17 7.58
CA PRO A 102 -4.74 14.22 7.25
C PRO A 102 -3.32 13.66 7.25
N VAL A 103 -2.47 14.21 6.38
CA VAL A 103 -1.07 13.84 6.28
C VAL A 103 -0.34 14.39 7.52
N PRO A 104 0.31 13.55 8.34
CA PRO A 104 1.09 14.04 9.47
C PRO A 104 2.35 14.75 8.99
N GLU A 105 2.88 15.64 9.82
CA GLU A 105 4.15 16.30 9.56
C GLU A 105 5.30 15.29 9.44
N LEU A 106 6.28 15.58 8.57
CA LEU A 106 7.46 14.75 8.42
C LEU A 106 8.25 14.74 9.74
N PRO A 107 8.70 13.58 10.25
CA PRO A 107 9.54 13.54 11.44
C PRO A 107 10.78 14.43 11.26
N GLU A 108 11.17 15.18 12.30
CA GLU A 108 12.27 16.17 12.24
C GLU A 108 13.55 15.61 11.59
N LYS A 109 13.88 14.35 11.86
CA LYS A 109 15.03 13.64 11.26
C LYS A 109 15.03 13.57 9.72
N TYR A 110 13.88 13.75 9.07
CA TYR A 110 13.72 13.74 7.61
C TYR A 110 13.32 15.11 7.05
N GLN A 111 13.13 16.12 7.90
CA GLN A 111 12.92 17.48 7.43
C GLN A 111 14.25 17.99 6.85
N ARG A 112 14.21 18.57 5.64
CA ARG A 112 15.39 19.26 5.11
C ARG A 112 15.69 20.44 6.02
N LYS A 113 16.82 20.41 6.73
CA LYS A 113 17.32 21.57 7.47
C LYS A 113 17.43 22.73 6.47
N LYS A 114 16.65 23.78 6.71
CA LYS A 114 16.69 25.01 5.94
C LYS A 114 17.90 25.83 6.39
#